data_AF-A0A6G7YTP4-F1
#
_entry.id   AF-A0A6G7YTP4-F1
#
_cell.length_a   1.000
_cell.length_b   1.000
_cell.length_c   1.000
_cell.angle_alpha   90.00
_cell.angle_beta   90.00
_cell.angle_gamma   90.00
#
_symmetry.space_group_name_H-M   'P 1'
#
loop_
_entity.id
_entity.type
_entity.pdbx_description
1 polymer ?
#
loop_
_entity_poly.entity_id
_entity_poly.type
_entity_poly.pdbx_seq_one_letter_code
_entity_poly.pdbx_strand_id
1 'polypeptide(L)'
;MPAPQASSEDYARGQRDGLRLALAVLASEEAKWSALLGESASYRTNVVREVRHKTLQVAQKRLETVLNRLSPKDRTEVDAELESALEKIGL
;
A
#
# COMPACT_ATOMS: atom_id res chain seq x y z
N MET A 1 -22.37 -11.25 31.45
CA MET A 1 -21.04 -11.35 30.81
C MET A 1 -21.24 -11.31 29.30
N PRO A 2 -21.04 -10.18 28.60
CA PRO A 2 -21.00 -10.20 27.14
C PRO A 2 -19.55 -10.15 26.64
N ALA A 3 -19.08 -11.27 26.10
CA ALA A 3 -18.09 -11.31 25.02
C ALA A 3 -18.53 -12.43 24.08
N PRO A 4 -18.70 -12.14 22.78
CA PRO A 4 -17.57 -12.16 21.87
C PRO A 4 -17.61 -11.01 20.85
N GLN A 5 -16.78 -9.97 21.05
CA GLN A 5 -16.51 -8.96 20.02
C GLN A 5 -15.12 -9.13 19.36
N ALA A 6 -14.31 -10.09 19.84
CA ALA A 6 -12.93 -10.28 19.39
C ALA A 6 -12.81 -10.68 17.91
N SER A 7 -13.69 -11.55 17.40
CA SER A 7 -13.62 -12.03 16.01
C SER A 7 -13.84 -10.95 14.96
N SER A 8 -14.65 -9.92 15.27
CA SER A 8 -14.94 -8.84 14.33
C SER A 8 -13.81 -7.81 14.27
N GLU A 9 -13.19 -7.49 15.41
CA GLU A 9 -12.07 -6.54 15.47
C GLU A 9 -10.81 -7.15 14.84
N ASP A 10 -10.56 -8.44 15.07
CA ASP A 10 -9.43 -9.17 14.47
C ASP A 10 -9.57 -9.25 12.95
N TYR A 11 -10.79 -9.49 12.45
CA TYR A 11 -11.07 -9.47 11.01
C TYR A 11 -10.87 -8.08 10.40
N ALA A 12 -11.33 -7.01 11.08
CA ALA A 12 -11.12 -5.63 10.64
C ALA A 12 -9.64 -5.22 10.67
N ARG A 13 -8.86 -5.74 11.63
CA ARG A 13 -7.40 -5.59 11.67
C ARG A 13 -6.74 -6.28 10.47
N GLY A 14 -7.07 -7.55 10.22
CA GLY A 14 -6.54 -8.30 9.08
C GLY A 14 -6.81 -7.65 7.72
N GLN A 15 -8.00 -7.04 7.54
CA GLN A 15 -8.28 -6.28 6.32
C GLN A 15 -7.39 -5.05 6.15
N ARG A 16 -7.18 -4.28 7.22
CA ARG A 16 -6.31 -3.09 7.18
C ARG A 16 -4.86 -3.47 6.92
N ASP A 17 -4.37 -4.51 7.57
CA ASP A 17 -3.00 -4.97 7.40
C ASP A 17 -2.77 -5.53 6.00
N GLY A 18 -3.74 -6.26 5.44
CA GLY A 18 -3.70 -6.70 4.05
C GLY A 18 -3.64 -5.54 3.05
N LEU A 19 -4.39 -4.47 3.28
CA LEU A 19 -4.35 -3.26 2.43
C LEU A 19 -3.03 -2.53 2.53
N ARG A 20 -2.45 -2.43 3.73
CA ARG A 20 -1.17 -1.78 3.92
C ARG A 20 -0.02 -2.60 3.32
N LEU A 21 -0.07 -3.93 3.42
CA LEU A 21 0.86 -4.81 2.70
C LEU A 21 0.75 -4.60 1.18
N ALA A 22 -0.46 -4.53 0.64
CA ALA A 22 -0.67 -4.27 -0.78
C ALA A 22 -0.09 -2.90 -1.21
N LEU A 23 -0.22 -1.86 -0.37
CA LEU A 23 0.41 -0.56 -0.61
C LEU A 23 1.94 -0.65 -0.64
N ALA A 24 2.55 -1.35 0.32
CA ALA A 24 4.00 -1.52 0.36
C ALA A 24 4.53 -2.24 -0.89
N VAL A 25 3.86 -3.29 -1.34
CA VAL A 25 4.20 -3.99 -2.60
C VAL A 25 4.10 -3.03 -3.80
N LEU A 26 3.02 -2.26 -3.91
CA LEU A 26 2.87 -1.30 -5.02
C LEU A 26 3.92 -0.19 -4.98
N ALA A 27 4.32 0.28 -3.81
CA ALA A 27 5.37 1.28 -3.65
C ALA A 27 6.73 0.73 -4.11
N SER A 28 7.04 -0.52 -3.76
CA SER A 28 8.27 -1.19 -4.23
C SER A 28 8.31 -1.32 -5.76
N GLU A 29 7.17 -1.59 -6.39
CA GLU A 29 7.06 -1.66 -7.85
C GLU A 29 7.19 -0.26 -8.47
N GLU A 30 6.56 0.76 -7.89
CA GLU A 30 6.70 2.15 -8.36
C GLU A 30 8.15 2.60 -8.33
N ALA A 31 8.89 2.31 -7.25
CA ALA A 31 10.31 2.65 -7.14
C ALA A 31 11.15 2.03 -8.28
N LYS A 32 10.89 0.77 -8.64
CA LYS A 32 11.55 0.08 -9.76
C LYS A 32 11.30 0.80 -11.09
N TRP A 33 10.06 1.22 -11.33
CA TRP A 33 9.70 1.90 -12.58
C TRP A 33 10.17 3.35 -12.63
N SER A 34 10.14 4.04 -11.49
CA SER A 34 10.62 5.41 -11.34
C SER A 34 12.10 5.54 -11.75
N ALA A 35 12.93 4.59 -11.31
CA ALA A 35 14.35 4.52 -11.67
C ALA A 35 14.63 4.32 -13.17
N LEU A 36 13.62 3.95 -13.97
CA LEU A 36 13.75 3.71 -15.41
C LEU A 36 13.16 4.83 -16.28
N LEU A 37 12.58 5.88 -15.68
CA LEU A 37 11.97 6.98 -16.41
C LEU A 37 13.05 7.81 -17.12
N GLY A 38 12.88 8.06 -18.42
CA GLY A 38 13.83 8.86 -19.22
C GLY A 38 15.11 8.12 -19.64
N GLU A 39 15.40 6.95 -19.08
CA GLU A 39 16.63 6.19 -19.33
C GLU A 39 16.75 5.57 -20.74
N SER A 40 15.67 5.53 -21.53
CA SER A 40 15.72 4.99 -22.90
C SER A 40 15.94 6.08 -23.93
N ALA A 41 16.78 5.82 -24.94
CA ALA A 41 16.87 6.64 -26.15
C ALA A 41 15.58 6.61 -27.00
N SER A 42 14.71 5.62 -26.79
CA SER A 42 13.42 5.51 -27.49
C SER A 42 12.33 6.28 -26.73
N TYR A 43 11.82 7.35 -27.36
CA TYR A 43 10.67 8.11 -26.84
C TYR A 43 9.47 7.21 -26.50
N ARG A 44 9.13 6.29 -27.40
CA ARG A 44 7.99 5.36 -27.20
C ARG A 44 8.18 4.50 -25.96
N THR A 45 9.41 4.07 -25.67
CA THR A 45 9.71 3.28 -24.47
C THR A 45 9.49 4.11 -23.20
N ASN A 46 9.96 5.36 -23.18
CA ASN A 46 9.78 6.25 -22.03
C ASN A 46 8.30 6.54 -21.78
N VAL A 47 7.50 6.80 -22.82
CA VAL A 47 6.04 7.00 -22.69
C VAL A 47 5.37 5.78 -22.04
N VAL A 48 5.71 4.56 -22.47
CA VAL A 48 5.14 3.33 -21.88
C VAL A 48 5.54 3.20 -20.40
N ARG A 49 6.78 3.53 -20.04
CA ARG A 49 7.25 3.51 -18.65
C ARG A 49 6.51 4.55 -17.79
N GLU A 50 6.30 5.76 -18.31
CA GLU A 50 5.52 6.80 -17.63
C GLU A 50 4.06 6.37 -17.38
N VAL A 51 3.42 5.74 -18.37
CA VAL A 51 2.06 5.21 -18.20
C VAL A 51 1.99 4.15 -17.10
N ARG A 52 2.97 3.23 -17.06
CA ARG A 52 3.05 2.21 -16.00
C ARG A 52 3.26 2.83 -14.62
N HIS A 53 4.20 3.76 -14.51
CA HIS A 53 4.46 4.50 -13.27
C HIS A 53 3.19 5.21 -12.77
N LYS A 54 2.50 5.96 -13.63
CA LYS A 54 1.22 6.60 -13.28
C LYS A 54 0.12 5.61 -12.90
N THR A 55 0.08 4.44 -13.54
CA THR A 55 -0.90 3.39 -13.20
C THR A 55 -0.67 2.87 -11.79
N LEU A 56 0.59 2.71 -11.36
CA LEU A 56 0.93 2.31 -9.99
C LEU A 56 0.50 3.38 -8.98
N GLN A 57 0.77 4.66 -9.26
CA GLN A 57 0.32 5.78 -8.42
C GLN A 57 -1.20 5.80 -8.25
N VAL A 58 -1.95 5.60 -9.33
CA VAL A 58 -3.42 5.53 -9.28
C VAL A 58 -3.89 4.34 -8.44
N ALA A 59 -3.26 3.17 -8.60
CA ALA A 59 -3.60 1.98 -7.82
C ALA A 59 -3.35 2.20 -6.32
N GLN A 60 -2.18 2.74 -5.95
CA GLN A 60 -1.88 3.12 -4.56
C GLN A 60 -2.92 4.09 -4.02
N LYS A 61 -3.25 5.16 -4.76
CA LYS A 61 -4.22 6.15 -4.29
C LYS A 61 -5.62 5.58 -4.03
N ARG A 62 -6.02 4.59 -4.83
CA ARG A 62 -7.28 3.87 -4.62
C ARG A 62 -7.24 3.01 -3.38
N LEU A 63 -6.14 2.30 -3.14
CA LEU A 63 -5.99 1.48 -1.93
C LEU A 63 -5.90 2.35 -0.67
N GLU A 64 -5.17 3.46 -0.68
CA GLU A 64 -5.19 4.46 0.39
C GLU A 64 -6.61 4.93 0.69
N THR A 65 -7.40 5.21 -0.35
CA THR A 65 -8.79 5.65 -0.18
C THR A 65 -9.63 4.58 0.51
N VAL A 66 -9.44 3.30 0.18
CA VAL A 66 -10.14 2.18 0.83
C VAL A 66 -9.66 2.02 2.28
N LEU A 67 -8.35 2.06 2.52
CA LEU A 67 -7.75 1.96 3.85
C LEU A 67 -8.25 3.09 4.78
N ASN A 68 -8.32 4.32 4.28
CA ASN A 68 -8.83 5.47 5.02
C ASN A 68 -10.31 5.35 5.37
N ARG A 69 -11.09 4.58 4.59
CA ARG A 69 -12.51 4.28 4.90
C ARG A 69 -12.67 3.18 5.94
N LEU A 70 -11.72 2.24 5.99
CA LEU A 70 -11.74 1.10 6.93
C LEU A 70 -11.04 1.41 8.25
N SER A 71 -10.19 2.44 8.30
CA SER A 71 -9.56 2.89 9.53
C SER A 71 -10.56 3.67 10.39
N PRO A 72 -10.80 3.26 11.64
CA PRO A 72 -11.56 4.07 12.59
C PRO A 72 -10.87 5.43 12.74
N LYS A 73 -11.64 6.53 12.78
CA LYS A 73 -11.11 7.90 12.81
C LYS A 73 -10.23 8.23 14.04
N ASP A 74 -10.17 7.35 15.05
CA ASP A 74 -9.61 7.62 16.38
C ASP A 74 -8.48 6.67 16.84
N ARG A 75 -7.71 6.01 15.95
CA ARG A 75 -6.62 5.10 16.40
C ARG A 75 -5.27 5.35 15.72
N THR A 76 -4.44 6.13 16.40
CA THR A 76 -3.02 6.42 16.15
C THR A 76 -2.06 5.29 16.55
N GLU A 77 -2.50 4.26 17.28
CA GLU A 77 -1.62 3.21 17.83
C GLU A 77 -1.20 2.11 16.83
N VAL A 78 -1.86 1.99 15.68
CA VAL A 78 -1.70 0.80 14.80
C VAL A 78 -0.58 0.97 13.76
N ASP A 79 -0.07 2.19 13.56
CA ASP A 79 0.96 2.43 12.54
C ASP A 79 2.32 1.79 12.89
N ALA A 80 2.69 1.72 14.18
CA ALA A 80 4.00 1.23 14.61
C ALA A 80 4.19 -0.30 14.47
N GLU A 81 3.13 -1.10 14.67
CA GLU A 81 3.22 -2.56 14.61
C GLU A 81 3.44 -3.05 13.17
N LEU A 82 2.83 -2.36 12.20
CA LEU A 82 3.00 -2.68 10.80
C LEU A 82 4.33 -2.17 10.23
N GLU A 83 4.77 -0.98 10.63
CA GLU A 83 6.08 -0.44 10.21
C GLU A 83 7.21 -1.44 10.54
N SER A 84 7.17 -2.04 11.72
CA SER A 84 8.08 -3.13 12.14
C SER A 84 7.92 -4.42 11.32
N ALA A 85 6.71 -4.73 10.84
CA ALA A 85 6.47 -5.91 10.01
C ALA A 85 6.99 -5.74 8.57
N LEU A 86 6.94 -4.53 8.03
CA LEU A 86 7.49 -4.17 6.72
C LEU A 86 9.03 -4.23 6.74
N GLU A 87 9.67 -3.64 7.76
CA GLU A 87 11.13 -3.74 7.96
C GLU A 87 11.62 -5.20 7.98
N LYS A 88 10.86 -6.11 8.61
CA LYS A 88 11.24 -7.53 8.71
C LYS A 88 11.25 -8.28 7.37
N ILE A 89 10.45 -7.85 6.39
CA ILE A 89 10.40 -8.48 5.06
C ILE A 89 11.26 -7.75 4.04
N GLY A 90 12.04 -6.74 4.47
CA GLY A 90 12.94 -5.98 3.62
C GLY A 90 12.22 -5.06 2.63
N LEU A 91 11.01 -4.63 2.97
CA LEU A 91 10.23 -3.62 2.26
C LEU A 91 10.17 -2.32 3.07
#